data_AF-A0A952VHB1-F1
#
_entry.id   AF-A0A952VHB1-F1
#
_cell.length_a   1.000
_cell.length_b   1.000
_cell.length_c   1.000
_cell.angle_alpha   90.00
_cell.angle_beta   90.00
_cell.angle_gamma   90.00
#
_symmetry.space_group_name_H-M   'P 1'
#
loop_
_entity.id
_entity.type
_entity.pdbx_description
1 polymer ?
#
loop_
_entity_poly.entity_id
_entity_poly.type
_entity_poly.pdbx_seq_one_letter_code
_entity_poly.pdbx_strand_id
1 'polypeptide(L)'
;MRRTMQGTVLCALVAGLCGLGFSNLGVKQAGVLAKEGDAVTGREIYVNTCMLCHGIDGRGVRGLQFVPPPADLTSLAVQSRLDGSLFRRIHDGK
;
A
#
# COMPACT_ATOMS: atom_id res chain seq x y z
N MET A 1 -30.89 10.17 -46.51
CA MET A 1 -29.93 9.05 -46.39
C MET A 1 -28.46 9.46 -46.35
N ARG A 2 -28.01 10.54 -47.02
CA ARG A 2 -26.58 10.94 -47.05
C ARG A 2 -26.03 11.57 -45.76
N ARG A 3 -26.87 12.27 -44.96
CA ARG A 3 -26.43 12.92 -43.69
C ARG A 3 -26.08 11.93 -42.57
N THR A 4 -26.77 10.80 -42.48
CA THR A 4 -26.53 9.76 -41.46
C THR A 4 -25.24 8.96 -41.71
N MET A 5 -24.88 8.74 -42.99
CA MET A 5 -23.61 8.09 -43.34
C MET A 5 -22.39 9.00 -43.10
N GLN A 6 -22.56 10.32 -43.22
CA GLN A 6 -21.48 11.28 -42.98
C GLN A 6 -21.15 11.43 -41.48
N GLY A 7 -22.16 11.37 -40.61
CA GLY A 7 -21.97 11.44 -39.15
C GLY A 7 -21.32 10.19 -38.55
N THR A 8 -21.63 9.01 -39.09
CA THR A 8 -21.02 7.74 -38.66
C THR A 8 -19.57 7.61 -39.12
N VAL A 9 -19.25 8.04 -40.34
CA VAL A 9 -17.86 8.09 -40.84
C VAL A 9 -17.01 9.10 -40.07
N LEU A 10 -17.56 10.27 -39.73
CA LEU A 10 -16.85 11.27 -38.92
C LEU A 10 -16.58 10.77 -37.48
N CYS A 11 -17.55 10.09 -36.85
CA CYS A 11 -17.36 9.50 -35.53
C CYS A 11 -16.32 8.36 -35.54
N ALA A 12 -16.31 7.54 -36.59
CA ALA A 12 -15.35 6.45 -36.73
C ALA A 12 -13.92 6.95 -36.93
N LEU A 13 -13.72 8.05 -37.68
CA LEU A 13 -12.41 8.68 -37.87
C LEU A 13 -11.89 9.33 -36.57
N VAL A 14 -12.75 10.01 -35.80
CA VAL A 14 -12.38 10.61 -34.50
C VAL A 14 -12.06 9.51 -33.47
N ALA A 15 -12.84 8.43 -33.41
CA ALA A 15 -12.58 7.30 -32.53
C ALA A 15 -11.27 6.56 -32.90
N GLY A 16 -10.96 6.43 -34.20
CA GLY A 16 -9.72 5.82 -34.69
C GLY A 16 -8.47 6.63 -34.34
N LEU A 17 -8.53 7.96 -34.37
CA LEU A 17 -7.43 8.85 -33.98
C LEU A 17 -7.15 8.82 -32.46
N CYS A 18 -8.16 8.59 -31.62
CA CYS A 18 -7.97 8.34 -30.19
C CYS A 18 -7.42 6.93 -29.89
N GLY A 19 -7.76 5.93 -30.71
CA GLY A 19 -7.34 4.53 -30.52
C GLY A 19 -5.86 4.25 -30.84
N LEU A 20 -5.22 5.07 -31.67
CA LEU A 20 -3.82 4.88 -32.10
C LEU A 20 -2.80 5.65 -31.23
N GLY A 21 -3.27 6.40 -30.21
CA GLY A 21 -2.43 7.29 -29.40
C GLY A 21 -1.95 6.74 -28.04
N PHE A 22 -2.32 5.52 -27.65
CA PHE A 22 -1.98 4.97 -26.32
C PHE A 22 -1.00 3.80 -26.33
N SER A 23 -0.51 3.38 -27.50
CA SER A 23 0.46 2.27 -27.59
C SER A 23 1.87 2.64 -27.12
N ASN A 24 2.12 3.90 -26.76
CA ASN A 24 3.40 4.38 -26.20
C ASN A 24 3.25 5.00 -24.80
N LEU A 25 2.21 4.62 -24.03
CA LEU A 25 2.34 4.71 -22.58
C LEU A 25 3.25 3.56 -22.13
N GLY A 26 4.55 3.76 -22.38
CA GLY A 26 5.61 3.12 -21.63
C GLY A 26 5.47 3.53 -20.17
N VAL A 27 4.49 2.95 -19.48
CA VAL A 27 4.69 2.52 -18.11
C VAL A 27 5.88 1.58 -18.21
N LYS A 28 7.10 2.15 -18.17
CA LYS A 28 8.22 1.45 -17.56
C LYS A 28 7.60 0.93 -16.30
N GLN A 29 7.37 -0.39 -16.22
CA GLN A 29 6.91 -0.99 -15.00
C GLN A 29 7.84 -0.41 -13.95
N ALA A 30 7.31 0.48 -13.12
CA ALA A 30 8.01 0.93 -11.94
C ALA A 30 7.94 -0.28 -11.00
N GLY A 31 8.67 -1.33 -11.41
CA GLY A 31 9.11 -2.41 -10.59
C GLY A 31 10.11 -1.81 -9.63
N VAL A 32 9.60 -1.00 -8.71
CA VAL A 32 10.01 -1.15 -7.33
C VAL A 32 9.45 -2.52 -6.96
N LEU A 33 10.15 -3.59 -7.37
CA LEU A 33 10.14 -4.83 -6.62
C LEU A 33 10.63 -4.38 -5.25
N ALA A 34 9.68 -4.08 -4.37
CA ALA A 34 9.97 -3.77 -2.99
C ALA A 34 10.89 -4.89 -2.53
N LYS A 35 12.12 -4.53 -2.17
CA LYS A 35 13.05 -5.49 -1.59
C LYS A 35 12.30 -6.16 -0.46
N GLU A 36 12.14 -7.47 -0.55
CA GLU A 36 11.41 -8.25 0.43
C GLU A 36 12.02 -7.98 1.80
N GLY A 37 11.17 -7.76 2.81
CA GLY A 37 11.63 -7.44 4.15
C GLY A 37 12.48 -8.57 4.72
N ASP A 38 13.53 -8.24 5.48
CA ASP A 38 14.32 -9.23 6.22
C ASP A 38 13.65 -9.51 7.56
N ALA A 39 12.95 -10.65 7.63
CA ALA A 39 12.25 -11.08 8.83
C ALA A 39 13.18 -11.40 10.02
N VAL A 40 14.43 -11.82 9.76
CA VAL A 40 15.40 -12.14 10.82
C VAL A 40 15.83 -10.84 11.51
N THR A 41 16.29 -9.87 10.73
CA THR A 41 16.62 -8.53 11.24
C THR A 41 15.39 -7.87 11.89
N GLY A 42 14.21 -7.99 11.28
CA GLY A 42 12.95 -7.47 11.85
C GLY A 42 12.62 -8.07 13.21
N ARG A 43 12.83 -9.38 13.39
CA ARG A 43 12.64 -10.06 14.68
C ARG A 43 13.62 -9.55 15.74
N GLU A 44 14.90 -9.35 15.40
CA GLU A 44 15.89 -8.82 16.35
C GLU A 44 15.52 -7.42 16.83
N ILE A 45 15.10 -6.55 15.92
CA ILE A 45 14.62 -5.20 16.27
C ILE A 45 13.38 -5.29 17.17
N TYR A 46 12.42 -6.16 16.83
CA TYR A 46 11.20 -6.32 17.61
C TYR A 46 11.48 -6.75 19.06
N VAL A 47 12.32 -7.78 19.24
CA VAL A 47 12.67 -8.31 20.56
C VAL A 47 13.40 -7.27 21.41
N ASN A 48 14.30 -6.50 20.80
CA ASN A 48 15.12 -5.53 21.54
C ASN A 48 14.38 -4.22 21.86
N THR A 49 13.40 -3.81 21.04
CA THR A 49 12.80 -2.47 21.14
C THR A 49 11.29 -2.51 21.38
N CYS A 50 10.55 -3.34 20.66
CA CYS A 50 9.09 -3.27 20.60
C CYS A 50 8.42 -4.15 21.66
N MET A 51 9.03 -5.30 21.96
CA MET A 51 8.49 -6.34 22.84
C MET A 51 8.20 -5.82 24.26
N LEU A 52 8.96 -4.82 24.74
CA LEU A 52 8.79 -4.25 26.07
C LEU A 52 7.36 -3.75 26.33
N CYS A 53 6.70 -3.19 25.31
CA CYS A 53 5.35 -2.65 25.42
C CYS A 53 4.32 -3.54 24.71
N HIS A 54 4.69 -4.13 23.57
CA HIS A 54 3.78 -4.92 22.75
C HIS A 54 3.77 -6.43 23.08
N GLY A 55 4.64 -6.90 23.97
CA GLY A 55 4.73 -8.31 24.36
C GLY A 55 5.38 -9.19 23.28
N ILE A 56 5.71 -10.44 23.63
CA ILE A 56 6.32 -11.39 22.69
C ILE A 56 5.35 -11.82 21.58
N ASP A 57 4.06 -11.73 21.85
CA ASP A 57 2.96 -12.14 20.98
C ASP A 57 2.27 -10.96 20.28
N GLY A 58 2.75 -9.73 20.49
CA GLY A 58 2.17 -8.52 19.91
C GLY A 58 0.87 -8.03 20.53
N ARG A 59 0.35 -8.68 21.58
CA ARG A 59 -0.95 -8.33 22.19
C ARG A 59 -0.87 -7.31 23.34
N GLY A 60 0.34 -6.86 23.68
CA GLY A 60 0.61 -5.98 24.80
C GLY A 60 1.08 -6.72 26.05
N VAL A 61 1.71 -5.99 26.97
CA VAL A 61 2.22 -6.55 28.23
C VAL A 61 1.24 -6.29 29.37
N ARG A 62 0.85 -7.36 30.08
CA ARG A 62 0.00 -7.25 31.27
C ARG A 62 0.74 -6.49 32.38
N GLY A 63 0.06 -5.54 33.02
CA GLY A 63 0.59 -4.79 34.16
C GLY A 63 1.33 -3.50 33.79
N LEU A 64 1.60 -3.24 32.50
CA LEU A 64 1.97 -1.91 32.03
C LEU A 64 0.71 -1.10 31.74
N GLN A 65 0.64 0.11 32.28
CA GLN A 65 -0.51 1.00 32.10
C GLN A 65 -0.09 2.20 31.25
N PHE A 66 -0.59 2.26 30.02
CA PHE A 66 -0.49 3.42 29.14
C PHE A 66 -1.89 3.96 28.86
N VAL A 67 -2.00 5.27 28.64
CA VAL A 67 -3.25 5.92 28.26
C VAL A 67 -3.02 6.72 26.98
N PRO A 68 -3.47 6.23 25.80
CA PRO A 68 -4.13 4.94 25.55
C PRO A 68 -3.16 3.73 25.66
N PRO A 69 -3.67 2.49 25.82
CA PRO A 69 -2.83 1.30 25.80
C PRO A 69 -2.12 1.15 24.45
N PRO A 70 -0.94 0.49 24.40
CA PRO A 70 -0.29 0.16 23.13
C PRO A 70 -1.25 -0.70 22.30
N ALA A 71 -1.24 -0.50 20.98
CA ALA A 71 -2.12 -1.25 20.10
C ALA A 71 -1.78 -2.76 20.13
N ASP A 72 -2.81 -3.61 20.10
CA ASP A 72 -2.68 -5.03 19.80
C ASP A 72 -2.29 -5.17 18.32
N LEU A 73 -1.04 -5.58 18.09
CA LEU A 73 -0.46 -5.73 16.77
C LEU A 73 -1.09 -6.88 15.99
N THR A 74 -1.78 -7.82 16.67
CA THR A 74 -2.46 -8.95 16.03
C THR A 74 -3.87 -8.61 15.55
N SER A 75 -4.41 -7.45 15.95
CA SER A 75 -5.75 -7.01 15.57
C SER A 75 -5.87 -6.74 14.07
N LEU A 76 -7.05 -7.01 13.50
CA LEU A 76 -7.34 -6.74 12.09
C LEU A 76 -7.12 -5.26 11.72
N ALA A 77 -7.37 -4.34 12.65
CA ALA A 77 -7.18 -2.90 12.43
C ALA A 77 -5.69 -2.49 12.29
N VAL A 78 -4.76 -3.27 12.86
CA VAL A 78 -3.32 -3.09 12.66
C VAL A 78 -2.84 -3.89 11.44
N GLN A 79 -3.25 -5.15 11.31
CA GLN A 79 -2.81 -6.04 10.24
C GLN A 79 -3.32 -5.63 8.84
N SER A 80 -4.43 -4.89 8.75
CA SER A 80 -4.94 -4.35 7.48
C SER A 80 -4.27 -3.04 7.03
N ARG A 81 -3.28 -2.54 7.77
CA ARG A 81 -2.55 -1.32 7.41
C ARG A 81 -1.59 -1.60 6.26
N LEU A 82 -1.46 -0.63 5.37
CA LEU A 82 -0.41 -0.66 4.35
C LEU A 82 0.97 -0.52 5.00
N ASP A 83 1.98 -1.23 4.50
CA ASP A 83 3.36 -1.21 5.03
C ASP A 83 3.92 0.21 5.15
N GLY A 84 3.74 1.05 4.12
CA GLY A 84 4.19 2.45 4.18
C GLY A 84 3.51 3.26 5.29
N SER A 85 2.27 2.93 5.64
CA SER A 85 1.55 3.57 6.75
C SER A 85 1.98 3.03 8.11
N LEU A 86 2.40 1.76 8.20
CA LEU A 86 3.02 1.18 9.40
C LEU A 86 4.40 1.80 9.63
N PHE A 87 5.24 1.82 8.59
CA PHE A 87 6.58 2.40 8.63
C PHE A 87 6.54 3.86 9.12
N ARG A 88 5.64 4.68 8.58
CA ARG A 88 5.48 6.08 9.00
C ARG A 88 5.17 6.21 10.49
N ARG A 89 4.29 5.38 11.04
CA ARG A 89 3.97 5.41 12.48
C ARG A 89 5.13 4.92 13.35
N ILE A 90 5.89 3.94 12.87
CA ILE A 90 7.07 3.43 13.59
C ILE A 90 8.16 4.50 13.63
N HIS A 91 8.34 5.23 12.52
CA HIS A 91 9.39 6.24 12.41
C HIS A 91 9.02 7.57 13.07
N ASP A 92 7.81 8.09 12.82
CA ASP A 92 7.38 9.41 13.25
C ASP A 92 6.67 9.38 14.62
N GLY A 93 6.31 8.19 15.10
CA GLY A 93 5.41 8.03 16.23
C GLY A 93 3.93 8.16 15.83
N LYS A 94 3.05 7.99 16.82
CA LYS A 94 1.61 8.25 16.70
C LYS A 94 1.22 9.48 17.49
#